data_AF-A0A1B0GNK7-F1
#
_entry.id   AF-A0A1B0GNK7-F1
#
_cell.length_a   1.000
_cell.length_b   1.000
_cell.length_c   1.000
_cell.angle_alpha   90.00
_cell.angle_beta   90.00
_cell.angle_gamma   90.00
#
_symmetry.space_group_name_H-M   'P 1'
#
loop_
_entity.id
_entity.type
_entity.pdbx_description
1 polymer ?
#
loop_
_entity_poly.entity_id
_entity_poly.type
_entity_poly.pdbx_seq_one_letter_code
_entity_poly.pdbx_strand_id
1 'polypeptide(L)'
;MKDVLRPYVPEYKGQVTSDDGECEEFLHCFLRKLTKCVYFEIVYLQLQDLLSDFYQPCVMDCKIGVRTYLEEELSKAKEKPKLRKDMYEKMIQIDPNAPTEDENRVKGVTKPRYMVWRETISSTATLGFRIEQKYIQRLKAVRATLECSEFFKSHEVIGSSLLFVHDRTQASIWLIDFAKTIALPANVTIDHNSKWKVGNHEDGYLIGINNLIDIFTELQGQQTPPASESPQTPSVMSLVDRIPVLSLSPEIVNSNNNNNNDTL
;
A
#
# COMPACT_ATOMS: atom_id res chain seq x y z
N MET A 1 28.00 1.71 13.97
CA MET A 1 28.02 1.89 12.50
C MET A 1 26.68 2.48 12.10
N LYS A 2 26.60 3.42 11.13
CA LYS A 2 25.30 3.92 10.65
C LYS A 2 24.79 2.96 9.57
N ASP A 3 23.61 2.39 9.75
CA ASP A 3 22.99 1.53 8.73
C ASP A 3 22.60 2.35 7.49
N VAL A 4 22.62 1.71 6.32
CA VAL A 4 22.28 2.33 5.03
C VAL A 4 20.82 2.83 4.97
N LEU A 5 19.93 2.33 5.82
CA LEU A 5 18.54 2.82 5.96
C LEU A 5 18.43 4.21 6.59
N ARG A 6 19.51 4.80 7.14
CA ARG A 6 19.47 6.11 7.81
C ARG A 6 18.76 7.24 7.03
N PRO A 7 18.82 7.36 5.68
CA PRO A 7 18.07 8.37 4.91
C PRO A 7 16.57 8.08 4.72
N TYR A 8 16.08 6.93 5.21
CA TYR A 8 14.73 6.43 5.04
C TYR A 8 13.98 6.26 6.37
N VAL A 9 14.57 6.70 7.49
CA VAL A 9 13.93 6.71 8.82
C VAL A 9 14.00 8.11 9.42
N PRO A 10 13.07 8.51 10.32
CA PRO A 10 13.22 9.73 11.10
C PRO A 10 14.56 9.76 11.83
N GLU A 11 15.18 10.94 11.94
CA GLU A 11 16.32 11.08 12.85
C GLU A 11 15.89 10.85 14.30
N TYR A 12 16.51 9.87 14.95
CA TYR A 12 16.43 9.67 16.39
C TYR A 12 17.43 10.60 17.09
N LYS A 13 16.93 11.48 17.97
CA LYS A 13 17.70 12.50 18.69
C LYS A 13 17.99 12.13 20.15
N GLY A 14 17.30 11.11 20.67
CA GLY A 14 17.47 10.62 22.05
C GLY A 14 16.13 10.32 22.72
N GLN A 15 16.16 10.14 24.03
CA GLN A 15 14.96 10.05 24.86
C GLN A 15 14.84 11.31 25.73
N VAL A 16 13.62 11.73 25.99
CA VAL A 16 13.30 12.82 26.93
C VAL A 16 12.28 12.31 27.94
N THR A 17 12.53 12.54 29.22
CA THR A 17 11.52 12.39 30.28
C THR A 17 10.66 13.64 30.32
N SER A 18 9.34 13.49 30.47
CA SER A 18 8.51 14.60 30.96
C SER A 18 7.94 14.27 32.33
N ASP A 19 7.94 15.30 33.18
CA ASP A 19 7.30 15.32 34.50
C ASP A 19 5.79 15.61 34.38
N ASP A 20 5.28 15.87 33.16
CA ASP A 20 3.85 16.07 32.80
C ASP A 20 3.00 14.79 32.97
N GLY A 21 3.37 13.90 33.89
CA GLY A 21 2.58 12.73 34.25
C GLY A 21 1.25 13.18 34.84
N GLU A 22 0.21 13.21 34.01
CA GLU A 22 -1.17 13.32 34.48
C GLU A 22 -1.36 12.28 35.59
N CYS A 23 -1.71 12.75 36.78
CA CYS A 23 -2.23 11.85 37.80
C CYS A 23 -3.52 11.25 37.24
N GLU A 24 -3.48 9.99 36.80
CA GLU A 24 -4.70 9.25 36.45
C GLU A 24 -5.61 9.21 37.69
N GLU A 25 -6.58 10.13 37.71
CA GLU A 25 -7.62 10.20 38.75
C GLU A 25 -8.51 8.93 38.75
N PHE A 26 -8.32 8.05 37.76
CA PHE A 26 -8.92 6.73 37.65
C PHE A 26 -8.61 5.78 38.82
N LEU A 27 -7.53 5.98 39.59
CA LEU A 27 -7.25 5.14 40.76
C LEU A 27 -7.92 5.60 42.06
N HIS A 28 -8.74 6.67 42.06
CA HIS A 28 -9.34 7.18 43.30
C HIS A 28 -10.52 6.34 43.85
N CYS A 29 -11.01 5.33 43.11
CA CYS A 29 -12.22 4.58 43.52
C CYS A 29 -12.00 3.19 44.16
N PHE A 30 -10.76 2.69 44.31
CA PHE A 30 -10.55 1.32 44.82
C PHE A 30 -9.53 1.12 45.96
N LEU A 31 -8.56 2.02 46.18
CA LEU A 31 -7.50 1.83 47.20
C LEU A 31 -7.44 2.94 48.25
N ARG A 32 -8.44 2.94 49.15
CA ARG A 32 -8.39 3.76 50.38
C ARG A 32 -7.36 3.17 51.36
N LYS A 33 -6.26 3.91 51.55
CA LYS A 33 -5.04 3.61 52.35
C LYS A 33 -3.89 2.93 51.59
N LEU A 34 -3.13 3.72 50.82
CA LEU A 34 -1.65 3.72 50.75
C LEU A 34 -1.19 4.73 49.68
N THR A 35 -1.39 6.03 49.92
CA THR A 35 -0.95 7.12 49.02
C THR A 35 0.57 7.31 49.09
N LYS A 36 1.28 6.42 48.40
CA LYS A 36 2.53 6.79 47.74
C LYS A 36 2.10 7.32 46.37
N CYS A 37 2.24 8.62 46.14
CA CYS A 37 2.07 9.17 44.79
C CYS A 37 3.16 8.55 43.91
N VAL A 38 2.78 7.60 43.05
CA VAL A 38 3.67 7.06 42.05
C VAL A 38 3.67 8.05 40.90
N TYR A 39 4.56 9.05 41.00
CA TYR A 39 4.96 9.83 39.83
C TYR A 39 5.52 8.83 38.81
N PHE A 40 4.87 8.72 37.67
CA PHE A 40 5.31 7.86 36.58
C PHE A 40 5.97 8.75 35.54
N GLU A 41 7.30 8.79 35.56
CA GLU A 41 8.10 9.52 34.55
C GLU A 41 7.80 8.91 33.17
N ILE A 42 7.20 9.71 32.27
CA ILE A 42 6.90 9.24 30.91
C ILE A 42 8.12 9.54 30.03
N VAL A 43 8.70 8.48 29.47
CA VAL A 43 9.84 8.55 28.54
C VAL A 43 9.33 8.61 27.10
N TYR A 44 9.67 9.70 26.40
CA TYR A 44 9.34 9.91 25.00
C TYR A 44 10.58 9.74 24.11
N LEU A 45 10.39 9.23 22.90
CA LEU A 45 11.43 9.21 21.87
C LEU A 45 11.44 10.55 21.14
N GLN A 46 12.57 11.26 21.15
CA GLN A 46 12.73 12.49 20.37
C GLN A 46 13.08 12.12 18.92
N LEU A 47 12.15 12.38 18.00
CA LEU A 47 12.27 12.07 16.58
C LEU A 47 12.26 13.34 15.72
N GLN A 48 12.75 13.23 14.49
CA GLN A 48 12.51 14.23 13.45
C GLN A 48 11.02 14.27 13.07
N ASP A 49 10.47 15.49 13.03
CA ASP A 49 9.22 15.74 12.34
C ASP A 49 9.44 15.57 10.83
N LEU A 50 8.76 14.59 10.23
CA LEU A 50 8.84 14.31 8.79
C LEU A 50 7.95 15.26 7.96
N LEU A 51 7.08 16.04 8.59
CA LEU A 51 6.15 16.96 7.94
C LEU A 51 6.69 18.39 7.86
N SER A 52 7.77 18.70 8.59
CA SER A 52 8.28 20.07 8.79
C SER A 52 8.63 20.81 7.50
N ASP A 53 9.08 20.09 6.47
CA ASP A 53 9.48 20.65 5.18
C ASP A 53 8.34 20.70 4.14
N PHE A 54 7.12 20.25 4.48
CA PHE A 54 5.98 20.16 3.56
C PHE A 54 4.96 21.28 3.73
N TYR A 55 4.40 21.77 2.64
CA TYR A 55 3.32 22.76 2.67
C TYR A 55 1.95 22.11 2.49
N GLN A 56 1.13 22.09 3.54
CA GLN A 56 -0.18 21.39 3.56
C GLN A 56 -0.05 19.90 3.18
N PRO A 57 0.69 19.09 3.95
CA PRO A 57 0.97 17.71 3.61
C PRO A 57 -0.29 16.83 3.60
N CYS A 58 -0.43 16.04 2.54
CA CYS A 58 -1.22 14.83 2.53
C CYS A 58 -0.35 13.68 3.09
N VAL A 59 -0.94 12.86 3.97
CA VAL A 59 -0.23 11.78 4.67
C VAL A 59 -1.01 10.47 4.55
N MET A 60 -0.30 9.39 4.23
CA MET A 60 -0.84 8.02 4.20
C MET A 60 0.12 7.07 4.94
N ASP A 61 -0.39 6.39 5.96
CA ASP A 61 0.32 5.29 6.64
C ASP A 61 -0.03 3.98 5.94
N CYS A 62 0.99 3.27 5.45
CA CYS A 62 0.83 1.92 4.91
C CYS A 62 1.64 0.93 5.75
N LYS A 63 0.95 0.10 6.54
CA LYS A 63 1.56 -0.97 7.33
C LYS A 63 2.06 -2.10 6.43
N ILE A 64 3.31 -2.51 6.60
CA ILE A 64 4.00 -3.44 5.69
C ILE A 64 4.22 -4.82 6.36
N GLY A 65 4.35 -5.85 5.52
CA GLY A 65 4.53 -7.24 5.91
C GLY A 65 3.27 -8.08 5.71
N VAL A 66 3.44 -9.40 5.56
CA VAL A 66 2.32 -10.36 5.46
C VAL A 66 1.79 -10.81 6.83
N ARG A 67 2.35 -10.27 7.92
CA ARG A 67 1.88 -10.47 9.29
C ARG A 67 2.09 -9.23 10.16
N THR A 68 1.14 -8.98 11.05
CA THR A 68 1.08 -7.77 11.90
C THR A 68 1.26 -8.07 13.40
N TYR A 69 1.68 -9.30 13.72
CA TYR A 69 1.85 -9.83 15.07
C TYR A 69 3.11 -10.70 15.16
N LEU A 70 3.71 -10.76 16.35
CA LEU A 70 4.86 -11.60 16.66
C LEU A 70 4.42 -13.05 16.86
N GLU A 71 5.28 -14.02 16.57
CA GLU A 71 4.95 -15.45 16.78
C GLU A 71 4.62 -15.75 18.26
N GLU A 72 5.31 -15.09 19.20
CA GLU A 72 4.98 -15.17 20.62
C GLU A 72 3.56 -14.67 20.96
N GLU A 73 3.08 -13.61 20.31
CA GLU A 73 1.71 -13.11 20.52
C GLU A 73 0.68 -14.15 20.06
N LEU A 74 0.97 -14.90 19.00
CA LEU A 74 0.11 -15.97 18.51
C LEU A 74 0.09 -17.16 19.49
N SER A 75 1.25 -17.57 20.01
CA SER A 75 1.34 -18.65 21.02
C SER A 75 0.61 -18.27 22.30
N LYS A 76 0.85 -17.06 22.84
CA LYS A 76 0.18 -16.53 24.04
C LYS A 76 -1.35 -16.40 23.84
N ALA A 77 -1.80 -16.07 22.63
CA ALA A 77 -3.23 -16.00 22.30
C ALA A 77 -3.92 -17.38 22.24
N LYS A 78 -3.20 -18.44 21.85
CA LYS A 78 -3.70 -19.83 21.92
C LYS A 78 -3.85 -20.32 23.37
N GLU A 79 -2.97 -19.88 24.27
CA GLU A 79 -3.01 -20.26 25.69
C GLU A 79 -4.07 -19.48 26.49
N LYS A 80 -4.20 -18.16 26.27
CA LYS A 80 -5.21 -17.31 26.91
C LYS A 80 -5.77 -16.24 25.96
N PRO A 81 -6.88 -16.48 25.27
CA PRO A 81 -7.48 -15.49 24.37
C PRO A 81 -8.05 -14.29 25.15
N LYS A 82 -7.44 -13.11 24.98
CA LYS A 82 -8.01 -11.84 25.44
C LYS A 82 -8.94 -11.26 24.37
N LEU A 83 -10.24 -11.19 24.67
CA LEU A 83 -11.25 -10.58 23.81
C LEU A 83 -11.19 -9.05 23.85
N ARG A 84 -11.43 -8.41 22.71
CA ARG A 84 -11.38 -6.96 22.49
C ARG A 84 -12.75 -6.48 21.99
N LYS A 85 -13.47 -5.73 22.81
CA LYS A 85 -14.79 -5.17 22.49
C LYS A 85 -14.69 -4.05 21.45
N ASP A 86 -13.70 -3.18 21.61
CA ASP A 86 -13.37 -2.07 20.71
C ASP A 86 -13.10 -2.51 19.26
N MET A 87 -12.55 -3.72 19.07
CA MET A 87 -12.31 -4.31 17.77
C MET A 87 -13.57 -4.93 17.16
N TYR A 88 -14.47 -5.48 17.98
CA TYR A 88 -15.75 -6.04 17.53
C TYR A 88 -16.71 -4.93 17.08
N GLU A 89 -16.78 -3.83 17.82
CA GLU A 89 -17.58 -2.64 17.48
C GLU A 89 -17.16 -2.06 16.12
N LYS A 90 -15.84 -1.92 15.89
CA LYS A 90 -15.30 -1.49 14.58
C LYS A 90 -15.54 -2.48 13.45
N MET A 91 -15.62 -3.79 13.75
CA MET A 91 -15.92 -4.81 12.75
C MET A 91 -17.37 -4.67 12.24
N ILE A 92 -18.34 -4.61 13.15
CA ILE A 92 -19.76 -4.46 12.81
C ILE A 92 -20.08 -3.13 12.13
N GLN A 93 -19.37 -2.05 12.47
CA GLN A 93 -19.55 -0.74 11.81
C GLN A 93 -19.23 -0.75 10.32
N ILE A 94 -18.41 -1.70 9.84
CA ILE A 94 -18.01 -1.81 8.44
C ILE A 94 -18.74 -2.99 7.75
N ASP A 95 -18.82 -4.15 8.41
CA ASP A 95 -19.58 -5.30 7.94
C ASP A 95 -20.30 -6.00 9.12
N PRO A 96 -21.63 -5.83 9.24
CA PRO A 96 -22.43 -6.49 10.28
C PRO A 96 -22.41 -8.02 10.24
N ASN A 97 -22.08 -8.63 9.10
CA ASN A 97 -22.06 -10.09 8.92
C ASN A 97 -20.67 -10.72 9.12
N ALA A 98 -19.63 -9.90 9.32
CA ALA A 98 -18.25 -10.37 9.48
C ALA A 98 -17.94 -11.15 10.77
N PRO A 99 -18.56 -10.88 11.95
CA PRO A 99 -18.31 -11.65 13.16
C PRO A 99 -19.06 -13.00 13.16
N THR A 100 -18.44 -14.03 13.74
CA THR A 100 -19.11 -15.34 13.92
C THR A 100 -20.20 -15.27 14.99
N GLU A 101 -21.08 -16.29 15.03
CA GLU A 101 -22.16 -16.37 16.03
C GLU A 101 -21.64 -16.38 17.49
N ASP A 102 -20.51 -17.05 17.73
CA ASP A 102 -19.82 -17.02 19.03
C ASP A 102 -19.23 -15.63 19.36
N GLU A 103 -18.61 -14.97 18.39
CA GLU A 103 -18.05 -13.60 18.53
C GLU A 103 -19.16 -12.58 18.81
N ASN A 104 -20.33 -12.74 18.18
CA ASN A 104 -21.54 -11.96 18.42
C ASN A 104 -22.12 -12.20 19.82
N ARG A 105 -22.12 -13.46 20.31
CA ARG A 105 -22.58 -13.79 21.67
C ARG A 105 -21.72 -13.13 22.75
N VAL A 106 -20.41 -13.03 22.55
CA VAL A 106 -19.48 -12.41 23.53
C VAL A 106 -19.20 -10.93 23.29
N LYS A 107 -19.68 -10.37 22.17
CA LYS A 107 -19.42 -8.99 21.70
C LYS A 107 -17.94 -8.60 21.75
N GLY A 108 -17.09 -9.48 21.21
CA GLY A 108 -15.65 -9.33 21.28
C GLY A 108 -14.93 -10.25 20.31
N VAL A 109 -13.89 -9.74 19.67
CA VAL A 109 -13.01 -10.50 18.78
C VAL A 109 -11.60 -10.56 19.36
N THR A 110 -10.78 -11.52 18.94
CA THR A 110 -9.35 -11.49 19.28
C THR A 110 -8.60 -10.53 18.37
N LYS A 111 -7.49 -9.97 18.85
CA LYS A 111 -6.68 -9.03 18.04
C LYS A 111 -6.20 -9.64 16.70
N PRO A 112 -5.66 -10.88 16.64
CA PRO A 112 -5.26 -11.48 15.36
C PRO A 112 -6.44 -11.63 14.38
N ARG A 113 -7.61 -12.06 14.88
CA ARG A 113 -8.84 -12.22 14.10
C ARG A 113 -9.34 -10.91 13.48
N TYR A 114 -9.30 -9.81 14.23
CA TYR A 114 -9.66 -8.49 13.72
C TYR A 114 -8.70 -8.01 12.62
N MET A 115 -7.39 -8.20 12.81
CA MET A 115 -6.38 -7.79 11.84
C MET A 115 -6.56 -8.51 10.50
N VAL A 116 -6.70 -9.84 10.52
CA VAL A 116 -6.91 -10.65 9.30
C VAL A 116 -8.17 -10.24 8.53
N TRP A 117 -9.29 -9.98 9.23
CA TRP A 117 -10.50 -9.51 8.54
C TRP A 117 -10.32 -8.10 7.94
N ARG A 118 -9.63 -7.18 8.63
CA ARG A 118 -9.38 -5.83 8.12
C ARG A 118 -8.54 -5.84 6.83
N GLU A 119 -7.68 -6.85 6.68
CA GLU A 119 -6.90 -7.08 5.46
C GLU A 119 -7.77 -7.54 4.28
N THR A 120 -8.90 -8.22 4.51
CA THR A 120 -9.81 -8.71 3.44
C THR A 120 -10.73 -7.66 2.81
N ILE A 121 -10.88 -6.49 3.42
CA ILE A 121 -11.86 -5.46 3.02
C ILE A 121 -11.21 -4.19 2.43
N SER A 122 -9.88 -4.17 2.28
CA SER A 122 -9.11 -2.94 2.04
C SER A 122 -8.70 -2.77 0.58
N SER A 123 -9.58 -2.23 -0.26
CA SER A 123 -9.19 -1.63 -1.55
C SER A 123 -10.15 -0.54 -2.04
N THR A 124 -9.62 0.63 -2.40
CA THR A 124 -10.34 1.68 -3.15
C THR A 124 -9.32 2.51 -3.94
N ALA A 125 -9.67 2.90 -5.16
CA ALA A 125 -8.75 3.42 -6.17
C ALA A 125 -9.02 4.88 -6.57
N THR A 126 -8.40 5.31 -7.68
CA THR A 126 -8.66 6.52 -8.48
C THR A 126 -8.38 7.90 -7.83
N LEU A 127 -7.23 8.49 -8.18
CA LEU A 127 -7.04 9.92 -8.52
C LEU A 127 -5.59 10.16 -8.98
N GLY A 128 -5.39 10.52 -10.26
CA GLY A 128 -4.05 10.66 -10.86
C GLY A 128 -3.42 12.04 -10.63
N PHE A 129 -2.12 12.10 -10.26
CA PHE A 129 -1.49 13.35 -9.78
C PHE A 129 -0.03 13.63 -10.21
N ARG A 130 0.63 12.76 -10.99
CA ARG A 130 2.10 12.72 -11.25
C ARG A 130 2.99 12.40 -10.03
N ILE A 131 2.50 12.61 -8.81
CA ILE A 131 3.17 12.32 -7.52
C ILE A 131 3.54 10.84 -7.39
N GLU A 132 2.79 9.95 -8.04
CA GLU A 132 3.03 8.51 -8.15
C GLU A 132 4.44 8.22 -8.65
N GLN A 133 5.01 9.04 -9.57
CA GLN A 133 6.39 8.84 -10.05
C GLN A 133 7.43 9.02 -8.95
N LYS A 134 7.24 10.02 -8.09
CA LYS A 134 8.14 10.27 -6.96
C LYS A 134 8.04 9.13 -5.95
N TYR A 135 6.83 8.60 -5.72
CA TYR A 135 6.63 7.43 -4.88
C TYR A 135 7.22 6.14 -5.46
N ILE A 136 7.05 5.83 -6.74
CA ILE A 136 7.67 4.66 -7.37
C ILE A 136 9.20 4.72 -7.30
N GLN A 137 9.78 5.89 -7.60
CA GLN A 137 11.23 6.11 -7.50
C GLN A 137 11.73 5.94 -6.06
N ARG A 138 11.02 6.53 -5.09
CA ARG A 138 11.37 6.40 -3.66
C ARG A 138 11.19 4.97 -3.14
N LEU A 139 10.14 4.25 -3.53
CA LEU A 139 9.92 2.84 -3.18
C LEU A 139 11.02 1.94 -3.75
N LYS A 140 11.41 2.13 -5.02
CA LYS A 140 12.52 1.38 -5.64
C LYS A 140 13.85 1.64 -4.92
N ALA A 141 14.11 2.89 -4.52
CA ALA A 141 15.30 3.26 -3.74
C ALA A 141 15.28 2.68 -2.31
N VAL A 142 14.12 2.70 -1.64
CA VAL A 142 13.89 2.02 -0.35
C VAL A 142 14.18 0.52 -0.49
N ARG A 143 13.60 -0.15 -1.49
CA ARG A 143 13.79 -1.60 -1.71
C ARG A 143 15.26 -1.98 -1.88
N ALA A 144 15.96 -1.30 -2.79
CA ALA A 144 17.38 -1.53 -3.03
C ALA A 144 18.25 -1.23 -1.79
N THR A 145 17.83 -0.30 -0.92
CA THR A 145 18.53 -0.02 0.33
C THR A 145 18.29 -1.11 1.38
N LEU A 146 17.07 -1.66 1.47
CA LEU A 146 16.72 -2.77 2.36
C LEU A 146 17.51 -4.04 1.99
N GLU A 147 17.60 -4.37 0.69
CA GLU A 147 18.41 -5.49 0.17
C GLU A 147 19.90 -5.38 0.56
N CYS A 148 20.40 -4.17 0.86
CA CYS A 148 21.77 -3.90 1.30
C CYS A 148 21.91 -3.68 2.82
N SER A 149 20.82 -3.60 3.58
CA SER A 149 20.83 -3.26 5.01
C SER A 149 21.16 -4.45 5.89
N GLU A 150 22.13 -4.26 6.80
CA GLU A 150 22.51 -5.26 7.78
C GLU A 150 21.50 -5.29 8.93
N PHE A 151 20.96 -4.13 9.31
CA PHE A 151 19.82 -4.06 10.24
C PHE A 151 18.64 -4.88 9.71
N PHE A 152 18.25 -4.68 8.45
CA PHE A 152 17.10 -5.37 7.87
C PHE A 152 17.28 -6.89 7.90
N LYS A 153 18.39 -7.41 7.34
CA LYS A 153 18.70 -8.85 7.29
C LYS A 153 18.80 -9.55 8.64
N SER A 154 19.06 -8.79 9.71
CA SER A 154 19.22 -9.30 11.07
C SER A 154 17.98 -9.09 11.95
N HIS A 155 16.88 -8.55 11.43
CA HIS A 155 15.68 -8.24 12.21
C HIS A 155 14.40 -8.78 11.57
N GLU A 156 13.49 -9.25 12.42
CA GLU A 156 12.09 -9.53 12.07
C GLU A 156 11.31 -8.21 12.09
N VAL A 157 10.93 -7.68 10.92
CA VAL A 157 10.39 -6.32 10.78
C VAL A 157 8.85 -6.32 10.82
N ILE A 158 8.30 -6.50 12.02
CA ILE A 158 6.85 -6.59 12.24
C ILE A 158 6.24 -5.25 12.64
N GLY A 159 5.09 -4.95 12.03
CA GLY A 159 4.17 -3.91 12.50
C GLY A 159 4.62 -2.48 12.24
N SER A 160 5.78 -2.28 11.61
CA SER A 160 6.22 -1.00 11.06
C SER A 160 5.39 -0.58 9.84
N SER A 161 5.49 0.69 9.49
CA SER A 161 4.77 1.29 8.37
C SER A 161 5.70 2.08 7.46
N LEU A 162 5.34 2.17 6.18
CA LEU A 162 5.81 3.22 5.28
C LEU A 162 4.88 4.42 5.41
N LEU A 163 5.42 5.53 5.91
CA LEU A 163 4.74 6.82 5.95
C LEU A 163 4.98 7.54 4.61
N PHE A 164 3.94 7.62 3.80
CA PHE A 164 3.91 8.40 2.57
C PHE A 164 3.49 9.82 2.92
N VAL A 165 4.31 10.81 2.54
CA VAL A 165 3.97 12.24 2.68
C VAL A 165 4.14 12.90 1.32
N HIS A 166 3.20 13.75 0.94
CA HIS A 166 3.34 14.62 -0.23
C HIS A 166 2.65 15.96 -0.04
N ASP A 167 3.14 16.96 -0.76
CA ASP A 167 2.43 18.21 -1.00
C ASP A 167 2.24 18.44 -2.51
N ARG A 168 2.00 19.68 -2.94
CA ARG A 168 1.85 20.04 -4.36
C ARG A 168 3.15 19.97 -5.17
N THR A 169 4.30 19.87 -4.52
CA THR A 169 5.63 20.05 -5.11
C THR A 169 6.56 18.85 -4.90
N GLN A 170 6.44 18.15 -3.77
CA GLN A 170 7.34 17.06 -3.37
C GLN A 170 6.57 15.88 -2.75
N ALA A 171 7.21 14.72 -2.74
CA ALA A 171 6.69 13.50 -2.16
C ALA A 171 7.84 12.60 -1.72
N SER A 172 7.70 11.97 -0.56
CA SER A 172 8.73 11.13 0.05
C SER A 172 8.10 10.06 0.96
N ILE A 173 8.90 9.06 1.30
CA ILE A 173 8.50 7.89 2.07
C ILE A 173 9.59 7.59 3.10
N TRP A 174 9.16 7.26 4.31
CA TRP A 174 10.00 6.83 5.42
C TRP A 174 9.42 5.58 6.10
N LEU A 175 10.30 4.76 6.68
CA LEU A 175 9.92 3.67 7.57
C LEU A 175 9.75 4.22 8.99
N ILE A 176 8.64 3.86 9.64
CA ILE A 176 8.27 4.24 11.01
C ILE A 176 7.78 3.00 11.81
N ASP A 177 7.47 3.17 13.10
CA ASP A 177 6.85 2.15 13.96
C ASP A 177 7.67 0.85 14.19
N PHE A 178 8.96 0.99 14.48
CA PHE A 178 9.86 -0.13 14.83
C PHE A 178 9.61 -0.79 16.20
N ALA A 179 8.53 -0.44 16.92
CA ALA A 179 8.28 -0.90 18.29
C ALA A 179 8.08 -2.43 18.42
N LYS A 180 7.87 -3.13 17.31
CA LYS A 180 7.77 -4.59 17.21
C LYS A 180 8.86 -5.22 16.32
N THR A 181 9.82 -4.42 15.87
CA THR A 181 10.98 -4.94 15.13
C THR A 181 11.96 -5.54 16.12
N ILE A 182 12.25 -6.84 15.98
CA ILE A 182 13.10 -7.59 16.91
C ILE A 182 14.29 -8.21 16.19
N ALA A 183 15.44 -8.32 16.85
CA ALA A 183 16.59 -8.99 16.27
C ALA A 183 16.32 -10.50 16.11
N LEU A 184 16.80 -11.09 15.03
CA LEU A 184 16.71 -12.52 14.76
C LEU A 184 17.63 -13.33 15.67
N PRO A 185 17.29 -14.60 16.00
CA PRO A 185 18.22 -15.51 16.64
C PRO A 185 19.48 -15.72 15.78
N ALA A 186 20.65 -15.91 16.40
CA ALA A 186 21.96 -15.88 15.73
C ALA A 186 22.17 -16.88 14.58
N ASN A 187 21.32 -17.90 14.45
CA ASN A 187 21.37 -18.92 13.38
C ASN A 187 20.17 -18.84 12.41
N VAL A 188 19.38 -17.76 12.46
CA VAL A 188 18.20 -17.55 11.61
C VAL A 188 18.49 -16.42 10.63
N THR A 189 18.24 -16.70 9.35
CA THR A 189 18.32 -15.74 8.25
C THR A 189 17.00 -15.80 7.47
N ILE A 190 16.42 -14.65 7.18
CA ILE A 190 15.19 -14.51 6.39
C ILE A 190 15.47 -13.72 5.11
N ASP A 191 14.65 -13.91 4.07
CA ASP A 191 14.77 -13.18 2.80
C ASP A 191 13.74 -12.03 2.67
N HIS A 192 12.79 -11.94 3.61
CA HIS A 192 11.68 -10.97 3.66
C HIS A 192 10.72 -11.02 2.46
N ASN A 193 10.85 -12.03 1.61
CA ASN A 193 10.16 -12.20 0.32
C ASN A 193 9.46 -13.57 0.21
N SER A 194 9.83 -14.51 1.08
CA SER A 194 9.24 -15.83 1.24
C SER A 194 7.96 -15.76 2.08
N LYS A 195 7.04 -16.70 1.84
CA LYS A 195 5.78 -16.76 2.59
C LYS A 195 6.05 -17.15 4.06
N TRP A 196 5.50 -16.38 4.99
CA TRP A 196 5.53 -16.70 6.41
C TRP A 196 4.90 -18.06 6.73
N LYS A 197 5.57 -18.78 7.62
CA LYS A 197 5.14 -20.03 8.25
C LYS A 197 5.67 -20.01 9.69
N VAL A 198 4.87 -20.49 10.65
CA VAL A 198 5.28 -20.55 12.06
C VAL A 198 6.67 -21.19 12.20
N GLY A 199 7.60 -20.47 12.84
CA GLY A 199 8.99 -20.89 13.06
C GLY A 199 9.96 -20.57 11.91
N ASN A 200 9.53 -19.96 10.80
CA ASN A 200 10.45 -19.49 9.75
C ASN A 200 10.84 -18.01 9.86
N HIS A 201 10.22 -17.27 10.79
CA HIS A 201 10.49 -15.85 11.05
C HIS A 201 10.27 -14.87 9.88
N GLU A 202 9.83 -15.31 8.71
CA GLU A 202 9.59 -14.41 7.56
C GLU A 202 8.53 -13.35 7.91
N ASP A 203 8.78 -12.09 7.56
CA ASP A 203 7.84 -10.98 7.73
C ASP A 203 7.10 -10.64 6.42
N GLY A 204 7.63 -11.08 5.27
CA GLY A 204 7.12 -10.74 3.94
C GLY A 204 7.19 -9.24 3.63
N TYR A 205 8.12 -8.51 4.25
CA TYR A 205 8.22 -7.05 4.12
C TYR A 205 8.55 -6.60 2.68
N LEU A 206 9.41 -7.33 1.97
CA LEU A 206 9.70 -7.09 0.56
C LEU A 206 8.53 -7.47 -0.36
N ILE A 207 7.71 -8.47 0.01
CA ILE A 207 6.46 -8.78 -0.71
C ILE A 207 5.55 -7.54 -0.70
N GLY A 208 5.36 -6.92 0.47
CA GLY A 208 4.58 -5.69 0.61
C GLY A 208 5.12 -4.52 -0.22
N ILE A 209 6.44 -4.32 -0.24
CA ILE A 209 7.06 -3.26 -1.05
C ILE A 209 6.94 -3.53 -2.55
N ASN A 210 7.14 -4.77 -3.01
CA ASN A 210 6.98 -5.14 -4.42
C ASN A 210 5.52 -4.91 -4.87
N ASN A 211 4.54 -5.38 -4.10
CA ASN A 211 3.13 -5.13 -4.37
C ASN A 211 2.80 -3.63 -4.44
N LEU A 212 3.35 -2.80 -3.56
CA LEU A 212 3.18 -1.34 -3.62
C LEU A 212 3.80 -0.73 -4.90
N ILE A 213 5.02 -1.16 -5.27
CA ILE A 213 5.66 -0.71 -6.52
C ILE A 213 4.79 -1.06 -7.72
N ASP A 214 4.24 -2.28 -7.75
CA ASP A 214 3.40 -2.76 -8.85
C ASP A 214 2.07 -1.99 -8.92
N ILE A 215 1.37 -1.81 -7.78
CA ILE A 215 0.13 -1.00 -7.69
C ILE A 215 0.36 0.43 -8.17
N PHE A 216 1.40 1.12 -7.67
CA PHE A 216 1.68 2.49 -8.12
C PHE A 216 2.10 2.55 -9.60
N THR A 217 2.76 1.52 -10.12
CA THR A 217 3.13 1.42 -11.55
C THR A 217 1.89 1.18 -12.43
N GLU A 218 0.94 0.37 -11.99
CA GLU A 218 -0.33 0.15 -12.69
C GLU A 218 -1.19 1.44 -12.70
N LEU A 219 -1.28 2.12 -11.56
CA LEU A 219 -1.98 3.41 -11.43
C LEU A 219 -1.42 4.49 -12.36
N GLN A 220 -0.13 4.42 -12.74
CA GLN A 220 0.44 5.23 -13.81
C GLN A 220 -0.02 4.77 -15.20
N GLY A 221 0.03 3.46 -15.48
CA GLY A 221 -0.28 2.90 -16.80
C GLY A 221 -1.73 3.14 -17.27
N GLN A 222 -2.67 3.18 -16.34
CA GLN A 222 -4.08 3.47 -16.60
C GLN A 222 -4.37 4.94 -17.03
N GLN A 223 -3.37 5.82 -17.08
CA GLN A 223 -3.53 7.26 -17.37
C GLN A 223 -3.13 7.68 -18.79
N THR A 224 -2.80 6.73 -19.69
CA THR A 224 -2.57 7.04 -21.11
C THR A 224 -3.92 7.22 -21.82
N PRO A 225 -4.24 8.39 -22.42
CA PRO A 225 -5.42 8.50 -23.27
C PRO A 225 -5.30 7.53 -24.45
N PRO A 226 -6.42 6.94 -24.95
CA PRO A 226 -6.38 6.27 -26.24
C PRO A 226 -5.87 7.27 -27.28
N ALA A 227 -4.92 6.83 -28.11
CA ALA A 227 -4.31 7.70 -29.11
C ALA A 227 -5.39 8.30 -30.01
N SER A 228 -5.40 9.63 -30.10
CA SER A 228 -6.32 10.36 -30.96
C SER A 228 -6.17 9.90 -32.40
N GLU A 229 -7.28 9.48 -33.03
CA GLU A 229 -7.34 9.38 -34.49
C GLU A 229 -6.87 10.70 -35.11
N SER A 230 -6.04 10.60 -36.15
CA SER A 230 -5.51 11.78 -36.82
C SER A 230 -6.63 12.53 -37.56
N PRO A 231 -6.73 13.86 -37.44
CA PRO A 231 -7.64 14.63 -38.29
C PRO A 231 -7.14 14.55 -39.73
N GLN A 232 -7.82 13.77 -40.57
CA GLN A 232 -7.60 13.83 -42.01
C GLN A 232 -8.05 15.21 -42.51
N THR A 233 -7.11 16.02 -42.97
CA THR A 233 -7.38 17.32 -43.58
C THR A 233 -8.15 17.13 -44.89
N PRO A 234 -9.33 17.75 -45.08
CA PRO A 234 -9.99 17.74 -46.38
C PRO A 234 -9.18 18.59 -47.38
N SER A 235 -8.65 17.95 -48.42
CA SER A 235 -7.97 18.64 -49.52
C SER A 235 -8.99 19.45 -50.34
N VAL A 236 -8.68 20.72 -50.62
CA VAL A 236 -9.50 21.61 -51.44
C VAL A 236 -8.82 21.96 -52.77
N MET A 237 -9.18 21.22 -53.83
CA MET A 237 -9.10 21.58 -55.26
C MET A 237 -9.68 20.41 -56.08
N SER A 238 -10.43 20.58 -57.18
CA SER A 238 -11.11 21.76 -57.72
C SER A 238 -12.33 21.31 -58.55
N LEU A 239 -13.24 22.22 -58.90
CA LEU A 239 -14.41 21.93 -59.74
C LEU A 239 -14.05 21.84 -61.23
N VAL A 240 -13.54 20.69 -61.66
CA VAL A 240 -13.53 20.27 -63.07
C VAL A 240 -13.68 18.74 -63.18
N ASP A 241 -14.22 18.29 -64.31
CA ASP A 241 -14.24 16.91 -64.78
C ASP A 241 -15.13 15.91 -64.01
N ARG A 242 -16.44 16.15 -64.07
CA ARG A 242 -17.41 15.04 -64.14
C ARG A 242 -17.38 14.45 -65.55
N ILE A 243 -17.05 13.15 -65.68
CA ILE A 243 -17.65 12.11 -66.55
C ILE A 243 -16.62 10.97 -66.73
N PRO A 244 -16.99 9.69 -66.53
CA PRO A 244 -16.05 8.57 -66.65
C PRO A 244 -15.85 8.13 -68.10
N VAL A 245 -14.58 7.95 -68.51
CA VAL A 245 -14.22 7.23 -69.73
C VAL A 245 -13.66 5.87 -69.33
N LEU A 246 -14.41 4.80 -69.55
CA LEU A 246 -13.87 3.43 -69.43
C LEU A 246 -12.96 3.13 -70.61
N SER A 247 -11.72 2.73 -70.33
CA SER A 247 -10.79 2.18 -71.32
C SER A 247 -11.09 0.70 -71.58
N LEU A 248 -11.38 0.34 -72.83
CA LEU A 248 -11.48 -1.05 -73.29
C LEU A 248 -10.09 -1.69 -73.46
N SER A 249 -9.97 -2.96 -73.07
CA SER A 249 -8.86 -3.83 -73.46
C SER A 249 -9.05 -4.31 -74.92
N PRO A 250 -7.98 -4.57 -75.69
CA PRO A 250 -8.09 -4.95 -77.09
C PRO A 250 -8.05 -6.47 -77.28
N GLU A 251 -9.10 -7.05 -77.85
CA GLU A 251 -9.00 -8.33 -78.58
C GLU A 251 -9.76 -8.27 -79.92
N ILE A 252 -9.26 -9.02 -80.88
CA ILE A 252 -9.65 -9.02 -82.29
C ILE A 252 -10.52 -10.25 -82.55
N VAL A 253 -11.62 -10.13 -83.31
CA VAL A 253 -12.02 -10.99 -84.45
C VAL A 253 -13.40 -10.61 -84.97
N ASN A 254 -13.64 -10.94 -86.23
CA ASN A 254 -14.69 -10.44 -87.13
C ASN A 254 -15.96 -11.32 -87.13
N SER A 255 -17.04 -10.76 -87.69
CA SER A 255 -18.15 -11.44 -88.39
C SER A 255 -19.38 -12.00 -87.63
N ASN A 256 -20.54 -11.56 -88.16
CA ASN A 256 -21.80 -12.31 -88.41
C ASN A 256 -22.94 -12.37 -87.35
N ASN A 257 -23.99 -11.61 -87.71
CA ASN A 257 -25.39 -12.03 -87.90
C ASN A 257 -26.29 -12.51 -86.74
N ASN A 258 -27.44 -11.81 -86.69
CA ASN A 258 -28.81 -12.32 -86.60
C ASN A 258 -29.45 -12.70 -85.25
N ASN A 259 -30.54 -11.98 -85.00
CA ASN A 259 -31.87 -12.46 -84.62
C ASN A 259 -32.20 -12.78 -83.15
N ASN A 260 -33.12 -11.96 -82.66
CA ASN A 260 -34.43 -12.34 -82.09
C ASN A 260 -34.55 -12.82 -80.63
N ASN A 261 -35.39 -12.05 -79.93
CA ASN A 261 -36.52 -12.48 -79.12
C ASN A 261 -36.31 -13.04 -77.69
N ASP A 262 -36.80 -12.24 -76.76
CA ASP A 262 -37.89 -12.56 -75.81
C ASP A 262 -37.73 -13.61 -74.70
N THR A 263 -37.97 -13.08 -73.49
CA THR A 263 -38.69 -13.66 -72.34
C THR A 263 -38.05 -14.67 -71.39
N LEU A 264 -38.27 -14.33 -70.10
CA LEU A 264 -38.41 -15.16 -68.89
C LEU A 264 -37.13 -15.73 -68.24
#